data_AF-A0A2D2CZB1-F1
#
_entry.id   AF-A0A2D2CZB1-F1
#
_cell.length_a   1.000
_cell.length_b   1.000
_cell.length_c   1.000
_cell.angle_alpha   90.00
_cell.angle_beta   90.00
_cell.angle_gamma   90.00
#
_symmetry.space_group_name_H-M   'P 1'
#
loop_
_entity.id
_entity.type
_entity.pdbx_description
1 polymer ?
#
loop_
_entity_poly.entity_id
_entity_poly.type
_entity_poly.pdbx_seq_one_letter_code
_entity_poly.pdbx_strand_id
1 'polypeptide(L)'
;MSLDIRDDEVDRLAAQLAALTRSTKTEAVRDALRRELTRVRSEQPLWLRSEPLRNEIAAYPDTGVVIDKAFFDELGDETVD
;
A
#
# COMPACT_ATOMS: atom_id res chain seq x y z
N MET A 1 1.72 -7.17 24.32
CA MET A 1 0.39 -7.58 24.84
C MET A 1 -0.10 -8.78 24.04
N SER A 2 -0.71 -9.76 24.71
CA SER A 2 -1.35 -10.92 24.08
C SER A 2 -2.82 -10.61 23.82
N LEU A 3 -3.30 -10.90 22.62
CA LEU A 3 -4.73 -10.90 22.29
C LEU A 3 -5.33 -12.23 22.77
N ASP A 4 -6.31 -12.18 23.68
CA ASP A 4 -7.08 -13.35 24.11
C ASP A 4 -8.48 -13.27 23.48
N ILE A 5 -8.82 -14.24 22.63
CA ILE A 5 -10.09 -14.30 21.91
C ILE A 5 -10.85 -15.53 22.43
N ARG A 6 -11.97 -15.30 23.10
CA ARG A 6 -12.85 -16.35 23.63
C ARG A 6 -14.03 -16.57 22.69
N ASP A 7 -13.72 -17.14 21.54
CA ASP A 7 -14.68 -17.44 20.48
C ASP A 7 -14.33 -18.80 19.84
N ASP A 8 -15.28 -19.74 19.93
CA ASP A 8 -15.09 -21.12 19.45
C ASP A 8 -14.96 -21.19 17.92
N GLU A 9 -15.62 -20.29 17.19
CA GLU A 9 -15.53 -20.22 15.74
C GLU A 9 -14.13 -19.73 15.32
N VAL A 10 -13.60 -18.72 16.00
CA VAL A 10 -12.23 -18.22 15.75
C VAL A 10 -11.19 -19.32 16.01
N ASP A 11 -11.32 -20.10 17.10
CA ASP A 11 -10.39 -21.20 17.36
C ASP A 11 -10.47 -22.29 16.27
N ARG A 12 -11.69 -22.62 15.82
CA ARG A 12 -11.92 -23.58 14.73
C ARG A 12 -11.32 -23.09 13.41
N LEU A 13 -11.48 -21.82 13.08
CA LEU A 13 -10.90 -21.21 11.88
C LEU A 13 -9.37 -21.18 11.95
N ALA A 14 -8.81 -20.79 13.10
CA ALA A 14 -7.37 -20.78 13.33
C ALA A 14 -6.77 -22.19 13.22
N ALA A 15 -7.45 -23.21 13.75
CA ALA A 15 -7.04 -24.61 13.64
C ALA A 15 -7.03 -25.11 12.19
N GLN A 16 -8.09 -24.81 11.43
CA GLN A 16 -8.17 -25.17 10.01
C GLN A 16 -7.08 -24.50 9.19
N LEU A 17 -6.87 -23.20 9.38
CA LEU A 17 -5.85 -22.46 8.64
C LEU A 17 -4.45 -23.00 8.96
N ALA A 18 -4.15 -23.22 10.24
CA ALA A 18 -2.90 -23.81 10.71
C ALA A 18 -2.61 -25.18 10.08
N ALA A 19 -3.63 -26.04 9.97
CA ALA A 19 -3.50 -27.35 9.31
C ALA A 19 -3.17 -27.22 7.82
N LEU A 20 -3.82 -26.28 7.12
CA LEU A 20 -3.56 -26.02 5.70
C LEU A 20 -2.18 -25.39 5.44
N THR A 21 -1.73 -24.50 6.33
CA THR A 21 -0.43 -23.81 6.20
C THR A 21 0.73 -24.54 6.86
N ARG A 22 0.47 -25.68 7.53
CA ARG A 22 1.46 -26.44 8.32
C ARG A 22 2.20 -25.57 9.33
N SER A 23 1.45 -24.71 10.02
CA SER A 23 1.97 -23.78 11.03
C SER A 23 1.17 -23.90 12.33
N THR A 24 1.56 -23.16 13.37
CA THR A 24 0.77 -23.06 14.61
C THR A 24 -0.46 -22.17 14.41
N LYS A 25 -1.51 -22.34 15.24
CA LYS A 25 -2.69 -21.46 15.24
C LYS A 25 -2.30 -19.98 15.32
N THR A 26 -1.34 -19.66 16.19
CA THR A 26 -0.84 -18.29 16.39
C THR A 26 -0.15 -17.74 15.14
N GLU A 27 0.67 -18.54 14.45
CA GLU A 27 1.33 -18.13 13.21
C GLU A 27 0.32 -17.96 12.08
N ALA A 28 -0.61 -18.90 11.93
CA ALA A 28 -1.67 -18.84 10.94
C ALA A 28 -2.52 -17.56 11.10
N VAL A 29 -2.94 -17.24 12.33
CA VAL A 29 -3.68 -16.02 12.64
C VAL A 29 -2.85 -14.78 12.36
N ARG A 30 -1.57 -14.76 12.78
CA ARG A 30 -0.67 -13.62 12.52
C ARG A 30 -0.54 -13.33 11.03
N ASP A 31 -0.36 -14.36 10.22
CA ASP A 31 -0.15 -14.20 8.78
C ASP A 31 -1.46 -13.87 8.05
N ALA A 32 -2.60 -14.41 8.49
CA ALA A 32 -3.91 -14.00 8.00
C ALA A 32 -4.17 -12.50 8.25
N LEU A 33 -3.92 -12.02 9.46
CA LEU A 33 -4.06 -10.60 9.80
C LEU A 33 -3.14 -9.70 8.97
N ARG A 34 -1.88 -10.12 8.74
CA ARG A 34 -0.95 -9.37 7.86
C ARG A 34 -1.44 -9.27 6.43
N ARG A 35 -1.94 -10.37 5.87
CA ARG A 35 -2.49 -10.41 4.51
C ARG A 35 -3.70 -9.49 4.39
N GLU A 36 -4.60 -9.56 5.35
CA GLU A 36 -5.81 -8.73 5.35
C GLU A 36 -5.50 -7.24 5.51
N LEU A 37 -4.58 -6.88 6.41
CA LEU A 37 -4.10 -5.50 6.53
C LEU A 37 -3.45 -5.01 5.23
N THR A 38 -2.70 -5.86 4.54
CA THR A 38 -2.12 -5.52 3.24
C THR A 38 -3.20 -5.30 2.21
N ARG A 39 -4.20 -6.19 2.13
CA ARG A 39 -5.34 -6.09 1.22
C ARG A 39 -6.10 -4.78 1.44
N VAL A 40 -6.52 -4.51 2.66
CA VAL A 40 -7.27 -3.30 3.03
C VAL A 40 -6.47 -2.03 2.76
N ARG A 41 -5.15 -2.02 3.04
CA ARG A 41 -4.28 -0.88 2.69
C ARG A 41 -4.10 -0.72 1.19
N SER A 42 -4.04 -1.81 0.44
CA SER A 42 -3.90 -1.77 -1.01
C SER A 42 -5.18 -1.30 -1.71
N GLU A 43 -6.34 -1.55 -1.09
CA GLU A 43 -7.67 -1.08 -1.51
C GLU A 43 -7.89 0.41 -1.24
N GLN A 44 -6.98 1.06 -0.50
CA GLN A 44 -7.02 2.51 -0.37
C GLN A 44 -6.86 3.13 -1.78
N PRO A 45 -7.78 4.01 -2.21
CA PRO A 45 -7.70 4.68 -3.50
C PRO A 45 -6.33 5.31 -3.71
N LEU A 46 -5.79 5.20 -4.94
CA LEU A 46 -4.49 5.79 -5.30
C LEU A 46 -4.39 7.26 -4.87
N TRP A 47 -5.50 7.99 -4.99
CA TRP A 47 -5.62 9.38 -4.54
C TRP A 47 -5.17 9.59 -3.09
N LEU A 48 -5.68 8.76 -2.17
CA LEU A 48 -5.34 8.84 -0.75
C LEU A 48 -3.93 8.33 -0.48
N ARG A 49 -3.49 7.28 -1.20
CA ARG A 49 -2.11 6.76 -1.07
C ARG A 49 -1.06 7.77 -1.54
N SER A 50 -1.41 8.62 -2.50
CA SER A 50 -0.54 9.66 -3.08
C SER A 50 -0.54 10.97 -2.29
N GLU A 51 -1.35 11.10 -1.23
CA GLU A 51 -1.47 12.34 -0.45
C GLU A 51 -0.12 12.88 0.04
N PRO A 52 0.80 12.08 0.61
CA PRO A 52 2.09 12.60 1.08
C PRO A 52 2.92 13.23 -0.04
N LEU A 53 2.99 12.56 -1.19
CA LEU A 53 3.70 13.05 -2.37
C LEU A 53 3.04 14.32 -2.94
N ARG A 54 1.71 14.35 -2.98
CA ARG A 54 0.97 15.52 -3.47
C ARG A 54 1.14 16.73 -2.55
N ASN A 55 1.22 16.52 -1.24
CA ASN A 55 1.51 17.58 -0.27
C ASN A 55 2.94 18.10 -0.42
N GLU A 56 3.92 17.23 -0.68
CA GLU A 56 5.30 17.62 -0.99
C GLU A 56 5.35 18.46 -2.28
N ILE A 57 4.69 18.01 -3.34
CA ILE A 57 4.62 18.75 -4.61
C ILE A 57 3.93 20.11 -4.42
N ALA A 58 2.82 20.16 -3.68
CA ALA A 58 2.09 21.40 -3.42
C ALA A 58 2.84 22.40 -2.53
N ALA A 59 3.89 21.96 -1.82
CA ALA A 59 4.72 22.84 -1.02
C ALA A 59 5.76 23.63 -1.85
N TYR A 60 6.03 23.22 -3.09
CA TYR A 60 6.89 23.99 -3.98
C TYR A 60 6.18 25.27 -4.46
N PRO A 61 6.91 26.39 -4.59
CA PRO A 61 6.35 27.61 -5.15
C PRO A 61 5.95 27.38 -6.60
N ASP A 62 4.84 28.00 -7.02
CA ASP A 62 4.49 28.05 -8.43
C ASP A 62 5.55 28.86 -9.17
N THR A 63 6.29 28.20 -10.05
CA THR A 63 7.39 28.79 -10.81
C THR A 63 6.89 29.59 -12.02
N GLY A 64 5.59 29.52 -12.33
CA GLY A 64 5.00 30.17 -13.51
C GLY A 64 5.47 29.58 -14.84
N VAL A 65 6.23 28.48 -14.82
CA VAL A 65 6.70 27.80 -16.03
C VAL A 65 5.55 27.00 -16.62
N VAL A 66 5.17 27.33 -17.85
CA VAL A 66 4.17 26.58 -18.60
C VAL A 66 4.84 25.33 -19.17
N ILE A 67 4.60 24.19 -18.53
CA ILE A 67 5.08 22.88 -19.01
C ILE A 67 4.04 22.30 -19.96
N ASP A 68 4.06 22.81 -21.19
CA ASP A 68 3.19 22.36 -22.28
C ASP A 68 3.95 21.48 -23.29
N LYS A 69 3.30 21.15 -24.41
CA LYS A 69 3.93 20.33 -25.46
C LYS A 69 5.16 21.02 -26.06
N ALA A 70 5.13 22.32 -26.29
CA ALA A 70 6.23 23.05 -26.90
C ALA A 70 7.48 23.01 -26.00
N PHE A 71 7.27 23.11 -24.68
CA PHE A 71 8.34 22.91 -23.69
C PHE A 71 9.03 21.55 -23.82
N PHE A 72 8.26 20.46 -24.01
CA PHE A 72 8.84 19.13 -24.18
C PHE A 72 9.45 18.89 -25.56
N ASP A 73 8.88 19.49 -26.62
CA ASP A 73 9.42 19.41 -27.98
C ASP A 73 10.83 20.05 -28.03
N GLU A 74 11.05 21.18 -27.34
CA GLU A 74 12.38 21.83 -27.20
C GLU A 74 13.40 20.94 -26.46
N LEU A 75 12.99 20.20 -25.43
CA LEU A 75 13.86 19.31 -24.67
C LEU A 75 14.28 18.05 -25.46
N GLY A 76 13.46 17.63 -26.42
CA GLY A 76 13.68 16.42 -27.23
C GLY A 76 14.57 16.63 -28.46
N ASP A 77 14.75 17.88 -28.90
CA ASP A 77 15.54 18.23 -30.10
C ASP A 77 17.05 18.39 -29.80
N GLU A 78 17.47 18.31 -28.54
CA GLU A 78 18.90 18.22 -28.17
C GLU A 78 19.38 16.77 -28.32
N THR A 79 19.43 16.27 -29.56
CA THR A 79 20.25 15.09 -29.87
C THR A 79 21.71 15.48 -29.70
N VAL A 80 22.34 14.91 -28.67
CA VAL A 80 23.78 14.94 -28.42
C VAL A 80 24.52 14.46 -29.68
N ASP A 81 25.27 15.36 -30.32
CA ASP A 81 26.23 15.08 -31.40
C ASP A 81 27.51 14.43 -30.85
#